data_AF-A0A1H9S8Q9-F1
#
_entry.id   AF-A0A1H9S8Q9-F1
#
_cell.length_a   1.000
_cell.length_b   1.000
_cell.length_c   1.000
_cell.angle_alpha   90.00
_cell.angle_beta   90.00
_cell.angle_gamma   90.00
#
_symmetry.space_group_name_H-M   'P 1'
#
loop_
_entity.id
_entity.type
_entity.pdbx_description
1 polymer ?
#
loop_
_entity_poly.entity_id
_entity_poly.type
_entity_poly.pdbx_seq_one_letter_code
_entity_poly.pdbx_strand_id
1 'polypeptide(L)' 'MAKNAHLTLDDRSTIEVSLREGDSFTDIGRELGKDPSTIAKEIKNHIQYSRSGSYNPCAKRANCS' A
#
# COMPACT_ATOMS: atom_id res chain seq x y z
N MET A 1 -10.06 -25.49 -9.53
CA MET A 1 -10.55 -24.57 -8.47
C MET A 1 -10.01 -23.19 -8.77
N ALA A 2 -10.88 -22.19 -8.96
CA ALA A 2 -10.61 -20.76 -8.76
C ALA A 2 -11.93 -20.01 -9.06
N LYS A 3 -12.75 -19.76 -8.03
CA LYS A 3 -14.04 -19.09 -8.21
C LYS A 3 -13.99 -17.58 -7.97
N ASN A 4 -12.85 -17.00 -7.56
CA ASN A 4 -12.81 -15.59 -7.12
C ASN A 4 -11.43 -14.95 -7.35
N ALA A 5 -10.95 -15.00 -8.60
CA ALA A 5 -9.58 -14.60 -8.99
C ALA A 5 -9.30 -13.08 -8.91
N HIS A 6 -10.32 -12.24 -8.80
CA HIS A 6 -10.17 -10.78 -8.79
C HIS A 6 -10.50 -10.21 -7.41
N LEU A 7 -9.70 -9.23 -6.97
CA LEU A 7 -10.07 -8.34 -5.87
C LEU A 7 -11.10 -7.33 -6.39
N THR A 8 -12.17 -7.13 -5.62
CA THR A 8 -13.14 -6.06 -5.91
C THR A 8 -12.60 -4.71 -5.44
N LEU A 9 -13.26 -3.61 -5.78
CA LEU A 9 -12.89 -2.29 -5.24
C LEU A 9 -13.06 -2.25 -3.72
N ASP A 10 -14.12 -2.90 -3.20
CA ASP A 10 -14.38 -3.01 -1.77
C ASP A 10 -13.26 -3.76 -1.04
N ASP A 11 -12.83 -4.91 -1.59
CA ASP A 11 -11.70 -5.68 -1.04
C ASP A 11 -10.44 -4.81 -0.92
N ARG A 12 -10.19 -3.94 -1.92
CA ARG A 12 -9.02 -3.04 -1.94
C ARG A 12 -9.15 -1.91 -0.92
N SER A 13 -10.35 -1.39 -0.71
CA SER A 13 -10.64 -0.43 0.35
C SER A 13 -10.42 -1.04 1.73
N THR A 14 -10.86 -2.28 1.95
CA THR A 14 -10.60 -3.00 3.21
C THR A 14 -9.11 -3.21 3.43
N ILE A 15 -8.36 -3.67 2.41
CA ILE A 15 -6.89 -3.79 2.49
C ILE A 15 -6.24 -2.45 2.89
N GLU A 16 -6.67 -1.32 2.32
CA GLU A 16 -6.14 0.01 2.66
C GLU A 16 -6.37 0.35 4.15
N VAL A 17 -7.57 0.10 4.67
CA VAL A 17 -7.92 0.38 6.06
C VAL A 17 -7.11 -0.50 7.01
N SER A 18 -7.11 -1.82 6.81
CA SER A 18 -6.38 -2.76 7.67
C SER A 18 -4.88 -2.50 7.68
N LEU A 19 -4.28 -2.06 6.57
CA LEU A 19 -2.88 -1.65 6.52
C LEU A 19 -2.59 -0.40 7.35
N ARG A 20 -3.54 0.55 7.44
CA ARG A 20 -3.42 1.72 8.32
C ARG A 20 -3.53 1.34 9.80
N GLU A 21 -4.33 0.32 10.10
CA GLU A 21 -4.50 -0.21 11.46
C GLU A 21 -3.33 -1.10 11.90
N GLY A 22 -2.51 -1.57 10.94
CA GLY A 22 -1.30 -2.34 11.20
C GLY A 22 -1.51 -3.85 11.17
N ASP A 23 -2.60 -4.31 10.55
CA ASP A 23 -2.91 -5.74 10.45
C ASP A 23 -1.90 -6.49 9.57
N SER A 24 -1.70 -7.77 9.89
CA SER A 24 -0.83 -8.63 9.11
C SER A 24 -1.51 -9.07 7.80
N PHE A 25 -0.74 -9.36 6.75
CA PHE A 25 -1.30 -9.85 5.48
C PHE A 25 -2.09 -11.16 5.63
N THR A 26 -1.79 -11.93 6.67
CA THR A 26 -2.50 -13.18 6.98
C THR A 26 -3.89 -12.90 7.53
N ASP A 27 -4.01 -11.90 8.41
CA ASP A 27 -5.29 -11.51 9.02
C ASP A 27 -6.20 -10.87 7.97
N ILE A 28 -5.65 -9.96 7.16
CA ILE A 28 -6.36 -9.34 6.03
C ILE A 28 -6.84 -10.40 5.03
N GLY A 29 -5.99 -11.39 4.72
CA GLY A 29 -6.36 -12.51 3.85
C GLY A 29 -7.49 -13.36 4.45
N ARG A 30 -7.45 -13.62 5.76
CA ARG A 30 -8.51 -14.35 6.47
C ARG A 30 -9.84 -13.59 6.46
N GLU A 31 -9.82 -12.28 6.66
CA GLU A 31 -11.02 -11.43 6.62
C GLU A 31 -11.68 -11.43 5.24
N LEU A 32 -10.88 -11.26 4.19
CA LEU A 32 -11.37 -11.19 2.80
C LEU A 32 -11.57 -12.56 2.14
N GLY A 33 -11.23 -13.66 2.84
CA GLY A 33 -11.22 -15.01 2.26
C GLY A 33 -10.25 -15.15 1.09
N LYS A 34 -9.14 -14.41 1.10
CA LYS A 34 -8.10 -14.40 0.06
C LYS A 34 -6.79 -14.95 0.59
N ASP A 35 -5.99 -15.48 -0.32
CA ASP A 35 -4.65 -15.93 0.03
C ASP A 35 -3.76 -14.72 0.42
N PRO A 36 -2.94 -14.81 1.48
CA PRO A 36 -2.05 -13.71 1.89
C PRO A 36 -1.09 -13.26 0.77
N SER A 37 -0.71 -14.16 -0.15
CA SER A 37 0.11 -13.80 -1.31
C SER A 37 -0.65 -12.95 -2.33
N THR A 38 -1.98 -13.08 -2.42
CA THR A 38 -2.82 -12.19 -3.23
C THR A 38 -2.83 -10.78 -2.64
N ILE A 39 -2.98 -10.66 -1.32
CA ILE A 39 -2.90 -9.38 -0.62
C ILE A 39 -1.52 -8.73 -0.84
N ALA A 40 -0.44 -9.50 -0.67
CA ALA A 40 0.92 -9.00 -0.89
C ALA A 40 1.17 -8.53 -2.33
N LYS A 41 0.63 -9.23 -3.35
CA LYS A 41 0.72 -8.83 -4.76
C LYS A 41 -0.02 -7.53 -5.03
N GLU A 42 -1.23 -7.38 -4.49
CA GLU A 42 -2.02 -6.15 -4.60
C GLU A 42 -1.26 -4.96 -4.02
N ILE A 43 -0.77 -5.08 -2.79
CA ILE A 43 -0.02 -4.02 -2.12
C ILE A 43 1.21 -3.64 -2.92
N LYS A 44 1.99 -4.64 -3.37
CA LYS A 44 3.21 -4.39 -4.16
C LYS A 44 2.89 -3.72 -5.50
N ASN A 45 1.74 -3.99 -6.11
CA ASN A 45 1.33 -3.35 -7.36
C ASN A 45 0.90 -1.89 -7.16
N HIS A 46 0.43 -1.52 -5.96
CA HIS A 46 -0.13 -0.20 -5.67
C HIS A 46 0.74 0.67 -4.74
N ILE A 47 1.83 0.14 -4.19
CA ILE A 47 2.75 0.90 -3.37
C ILE A 47 3.46 1.98 -4.20
N GLN A 48 3.32 3.22 -3.78
CA GLN A 48 4.01 4.36 -4.38
C GLN A 48 5.13 4.80 -3.46
N TYR A 49 6.37 4.64 -3.92
CA TYR A 49 7.53 5.12 -3.19
C TYR A 49 7.66 6.63 -3.41
N SER A 50 7.11 7.42 -2.49
CA SER A 50 7.40 8.85 -2.48
C SER A 50 8.82 9.08 -1.95
N ARG A 51 9.63 9.86 -2.67
CA ARG A 51 10.89 10.35 -2.14
C ARG A 51 10.58 11.47 -1.14
N SER A 52 10.59 11.14 0.15
CA SER A 52 10.51 12.13 1.21
C SER A 52 11.85 12.88 1.29
N GLY A 53 11.89 14.06 0.67
CA GLY A 53 13.05 14.95 0.69
C GLY A 53 13.96 14.77 -0.52
N SER A 54 13.95 15.77 -1.40
CA SER A 54 15.09 16.03 -2.29
C SER A 54 16.04 16.99 -1.59
N TYR A 55 17.35 16.80 -1.78
CA TYR A 55 18.33 17.79 -1.35
C TYR A 55 18.04 19.10 -2.08
N ASN A 56 17.54 20.10 -1.35
CA ASN A 56 17.34 21.45 -1.87
C ASN A 56 18.49 22.34 -1.36
N PRO A 57 19.53 22.60 -2.18
CA PRO A 57 20.67 23.44 -1.78
C PRO A 57 20.26 24.89 -1.50
N CYS A 58 19.06 25.30 -1.91
CA CYS A 58 18.51 26.62 -1.66
C CYS A 58 17.67 26.70 -0.37
N ALA A 59 17.33 25.58 0.27
CA ALA A 59 16.44 25.55 1.44
C ALA A 59 16.97 26.30 2.67
N LYS A 60 18.28 26.61 2.69
CA LYS A 60 18.95 27.37 3.77
C LYS A 60 19.61 28.66 3.28
N ARG A 61 19.45 29.04 2.01
CA ARG A 61 20.04 30.26 1.48
C ARG A 61 19.22 31.49 1.90
N ALA A 62 19.88 32.51 2.42
CA ALA A 62 19.26 33.78 2.77
C ALA A 62 19.12 34.72 1.56
N ASN A 63 19.88 34.48 0.48
CA ASN A 63 19.79 35.23 -0.77
C ASN A 63 20.08 34.32 -1.98
N CYS A 64 19.63 34.76 -3.15
CA CYS A 64 19.96 34.15 -4.44
C CYS A 64 20.86 35.11 -5.22
N SER A 65 22.17 35.04 -4.98
CA SER A 65 23.20 35.63 -5.84
C SER A 65 23.72 34.62 -6.85
#